data_AF-A0A356GMB9-F1
#
_entry.id   AF-A0A356GMB9-F1
#
_cell.length_a   1.000
_cell.length_b   1.000
_cell.length_c   1.000
_cell.angle_alpha   90.00
_cell.angle_beta   90.00
_cell.angle_gamma   90.00
#
_symmetry.space_group_name_H-M   'P 1'
#
loop_
_entity.id
_entity.type
_entity.pdbx_description
1 polymer ?
#
loop_
_entity_poly.entity_id
_entity_poly.type
_entity_poly.pdbx_seq_one_letter_code
_entity_poly.pdbx_strand_id
1 'polypeptide(L)' 'MHPAYSEIAAECPARIPEALKNRLCRMALACARTFQLRGYSRVDFRMGRGGKLYVLEVNPNP' A
#
# COMPACT_ATOMS: atom_id res chain seq x y z
N MET A 1 8.43 -17.67 -9.50
CA MET A 1 7.34 -16.68 -9.43
C MET A 1 6.06 -17.38 -9.85
N HIS A 2 5.01 -17.38 -9.02
CA HIS A 2 3.76 -18.08 -9.36
C HIS A 2 3.12 -17.42 -10.59
N PRO A 3 2.66 -18.17 -11.61
CA PRO A 3 2.20 -17.64 -12.90
C PRO A 3 1.19 -16.49 -12.79
N ALA A 4 0.33 -16.54 -11.78
CA ALA A 4 -0.70 -15.54 -11.50
C ALA A 4 -0.18 -14.11 -11.21
N TYR A 5 1.09 -13.94 -10.81
CA TYR A 5 1.68 -12.61 -10.57
C TYR A 5 2.42 -12.05 -11.79
N SER A 6 2.76 -12.88 -12.77
CA SER A 6 3.54 -12.48 -13.95
C SER A 6 2.71 -11.69 -14.96
N GLU A 7 1.38 -11.78 -14.90
CA GLU A 7 0.46 -11.08 -15.80
C GLU A 7 -0.02 -9.72 -15.26
N ILE A 8 0.29 -9.38 -14.01
CA ILE A 8 -0.10 -8.12 -13.38
C ILE A 8 1.11 -7.19 -13.37
N ALA A 9 1.24 -6.37 -14.42
CA ALA A 9 2.25 -5.33 -14.45
C ALA A 9 1.93 -4.25 -13.41
N ALA A 10 2.67 -4.25 -12.29
CA ALA A 10 2.58 -3.19 -11.30
C ALA A 10 3.08 -1.87 -11.90
N GLU A 11 2.25 -0.81 -11.84
CA GLU A 11 2.67 0.53 -12.24
C GLU A 11 3.24 1.28 -11.04
N CYS A 12 4.52 1.68 -11.12
CA CYS A 12 5.19 2.48 -10.11
C CYS A 12 5.90 3.69 -10.76
N PRO A 13 5.55 4.93 -10.38
CA PRO A 13 4.51 5.30 -9.42
C PRO A 13 3.10 5.10 -10.00
N ALA A 14 2.13 4.81 -9.13
CA ALA A 14 0.72 4.72 -9.56
C ALA A 14 0.22 6.06 -10.12
N ARG A 15 -0.55 6.03 -11.23
CA ARG A 15 -1.21 7.21 -11.79
C ARG A 15 -2.42 7.63 -10.95
N ILE A 16 -2.17 8.35 -9.87
CA ILE A 16 -3.20 8.83 -8.94
C ILE A 16 -3.00 10.31 -8.59
N PRO A 17 -4.05 11.04 -8.16
CA PRO A 17 -3.90 12.40 -7.69
C PRO A 17 -2.93 12.51 -6.50
N GLU A 18 -2.14 13.58 -6.45
CA GLU A 18 -1.13 13.80 -5.40
C GLU A 18 -1.74 13.78 -3.99
N ALA A 19 -2.97 14.28 -3.83
CA ALA A 19 -3.69 14.23 -2.56
C ALA A 19 -3.96 12.79 -2.07
N LEU A 20 -4.28 11.87 -2.99
CA LEU A 20 -4.51 10.46 -2.67
C LEU A 20 -3.19 9.77 -2.29
N LYS A 21 -2.12 10.02 -3.05
CA LYS A 21 -0.77 9.54 -2.74
C LYS A 21 -0.33 9.98 -1.35
N ASN A 22 -0.47 11.26 -1.02
CA ASN A 22 -0.13 11.79 0.31
C ASN A 22 -0.95 11.16 1.43
N ARG A 23 -2.22 10.80 1.16
CA ARG A 23 -3.06 10.09 2.14
C ARG A 23 -2.58 8.64 2.33
N LEU A 24 -2.29 7.92 1.26
CA LEU A 24 -1.74 6.56 1.30
C LEU A 24 -0.41 6.52 2.06
N CYS A 25 0.54 7.41 1.75
CA CYS A 25 1.83 7.48 2.43
C CYS A 25 1.68 7.76 3.93
N ARG A 26 0.80 8.71 4.32
CA ARG A 26 0.52 8.99 5.74
C ARG A 26 -0.06 7.78 6.47
N MET A 27 -1.00 7.07 5.84
CA MET A 27 -1.59 5.86 6.41
C MET A 27 -0.56 4.72 6.53
N ALA A 28 0.29 4.51 5.52
CA ALA A 28 1.33 3.49 5.55
C ALA A 28 2.34 3.74 6.68
N LEU A 29 2.78 4.99 6.86
CA LEU A 29 3.63 5.38 7.99
C LEU A 29 2.93 5.24 9.34
N ALA A 30 1.62 5.49 9.40
CA ALA A 30 0.84 5.26 10.62
C ALA A 30 0.79 3.76 10.95
N CYS A 31 0.55 2.88 9.98
CA CYS A 31 0.63 1.44 10.17
C CYS A 31 2.00 1.02 10.71
N ALA A 32 3.10 1.46 10.07
CA ALA A 32 4.45 1.13 10.52
C ALA A 32 4.69 1.54 11.99
N ARG A 33 4.26 2.74 12.39
CA ARG A 33 4.35 3.19 13.79
C ARG A 33 3.46 2.39 14.74
N THR A 34 2.21 2.12 14.36
CA THR A 34 1.25 1.36 15.18
C THR A 34 1.75 -0.06 15.45
N PHE A 35 2.32 -0.71 14.45
CA PHE A 35 2.88 -2.06 14.56
C PHE A 35 4.34 -2.09 15.05
N GLN A 36 4.91 -0.93 15.41
CA GLN A 36 6.29 -0.78 15.91
C GLN A 36 7.36 -1.38 14.97
N LEU A 37 7.08 -1.33 13.67
CA LEU A 37 7.98 -1.85 12.64
C LEU A 37 9.21 -0.95 12.50
N ARG A 38 10.33 -1.56 12.13
CA ARG A 38 11.59 -0.87 11.84
C ARG A 38 12.17 -1.38 10.53
N GLY A 39 12.88 -0.51 9.82
CA GLY A 39 13.42 -0.83 8.50
C GLY A 39 12.37 -0.65 7.40
N TYR A 40 12.08 -1.72 6.67
CA TYR A 40 11.21 -1.70 5.49
C TYR A 40 9.95 -2.54 5.70
N SER A 41 8.84 -2.11 5.12
CA SER A 41 7.58 -2.85 5.12
C SER A 41 6.73 -2.44 3.91
N ARG A 42 5.85 -3.32 3.47
CA ARG A 42 4.81 -3.02 2.48
C ARG A 42 3.47 -2.93 3.18
N VAL A 43 2.65 -1.95 2.78
CA VAL A 43 1.27 -1.83 3.23
C VAL A 43 0.38 -1.88 2.02
N ASP A 44 -0.46 -2.90 1.96
CA ASP A 44 -1.35 -3.13 0.84
C ASP A 44 -2.73 -2.52 1.12
N PHE A 45 -3.20 -1.68 0.19
CA PHE A 45 -4.46 -0.96 0.34
C PHE A 45 -5.49 -1.42 -0.69
N ARG A 46 -6.76 -1.33 -0.31
CA ARG A 46 -7.90 -1.36 -1.24
C ARG A 46 -8.68 -0.07 -1.12
N MET A 47 -8.91 0.58 -2.25
CA MET A 47 -9.83 1.71 -2.33
C MET A 47 -11.23 1.21 -2.69
N GLY A 48 -12.18 1.42 -1.79
CA GLY A 48 -13.59 1.14 -2.02
C GLY A 48 -14.29 2.30 -2.74
N ARG A 49 -15.62 2.20 -2.85
CA ARG A 49 -16.46 3.27 -3.41
C ARG A 49 -16.27 4.58 -2.63
N GLY A 50 -16.32 5.70 -3.35
CA GLY A 50 -16.17 7.04 -2.77
C GLY A 50 -14.77 7.35 -2.21
N GLY A 51 -13.73 6.60 -2.60
CA GLY A 51 -12.35 6.88 -2.19
C GLY A 51 -12.01 6.47 -0.75
N LYS A 52 -12.85 5.63 -0.12
CA LYS A 52 -12.55 5.07 1.20
C LYS A 52 -11.41 4.06 1.09
N LEU A 53 -10.36 4.26 1.89
CA LEU A 53 -9.19 3.39 1.91
C LEU A 53 -9.31 2.36 3.03
N TYR A 54 -8.96 1.13 2.71
CA TYR A 54 -8.88 0.00 3.63
C TYR A 54 -7.46 -0.58 3.59
N VAL A 55 -6.86 -0.81 4.76
CA VAL A 55 -5.61 -1.56 4.87
C VAL A 55 -5.96 -3.04 4.80
N LEU A 56 -5.34 -3.77 3.87
CA LEU A 56 -5.53 -5.21 3.72
C LEU A 56 -4.46 -6.00 4.48
N GLU A 57 -3.21 -5.57 4.34
CA GLU A 57 -2.04 -6.25 4.89
C GLU A 57 -0.99 -5.22 5.28
N VAL A 58 -0.27 -5.51 6.36
CA VAL A 58 0.98 -4.85 6.73
C VAL A 58 2.06 -5.92 6.78
N ASN A 59 2.91 -5.95 5.76
CA ASN A 59 3.94 -6.96 5.58
C ASN A 59 5.32 -6.41 5.98
N PRO A 60 5.93 -6.89 7.08
CA PRO A 60 7.26 -6.47 7.51
C PRO A 60 8.41 -7.13 6.73
N ASN A 61 8.13 -8.13 5.88
CA ASN A 61 9.09 -8.81 5.01
C ASN A 61 8.48 -9.01 3.60
N PRO A 62 8.32 -7.91 2.84
CA PRO A 62 7.59 -7.90 1.57
C PRO A 62 8.19 -8.71 0.42
#